data_AF-A0A2Z2KHH7-F1
#
_entry.id   AF-A0A2Z2KHH7-F1
#
_cell.length_a   1.000
_cell.length_b   1.000
_cell.length_c   1.000
_cell.angle_alpha   90.00
_cell.angle_beta   90.00
_cell.angle_gamma   90.00
#
_symmetry.space_group_name_H-M   'P 1'
#
loop_
_entity.id
_entity.type
_entity.pdbx_description
1 polymer ?
#
loop_
_entity_poly.entity_id
_entity_poly.type
_entity_poly.pdbx_seq_one_letter_code
_entity_poly.pdbx_strand_id
1 'polypeptide(L)'
;MKILSVAIIDDGISGDIFDNKLAHNIEINKFCEIILCKKENQVVNTHGTICAAILCKYTNSVCISSVKILENGRGDVEQLCTSLEWCEDNDIDVINISLGSCNFLDYYKLRNIINRLARKNILIVCSAHNNNLLTYPASFSNVIGVKCDSNGLLKEGECIENHDLCAGVDLIAFAKHEIKGFKIQKNFNSFATPLVTARASDILYQRRNLSVEEIKNKLRYQSHQLKHPHLNSYRIPDWINKAFIFVVDSLSVYSTFFYFDVIGELYINHEALVSYVENVLISDISQEIDTLIIFSKLQIEINLFNSINQLCGKHNTNVVYIDILGNKESKSIVEKNIKVWDKSVIYRIIDMEVINKENISVPQVLISFSNNYEMYEILCLMKNFFSQSMYNAFVACDQAVAFLYDLEYVPVNMKKIKETVSYLGKMIVEKNSDIFIFGLIAEKEFILNKLRTQLNTDVFIKVEKYYDSRVKISVNKNKTKDRIFLIDSITAENVYGIFEFLVETLK
;
A
#
# COMPACT_ATOMS: atom_id res chain seq x y z
N MET A 1 21.67 19.91 -20.86
CA MET A 1 20.87 18.87 -20.17
C MET A 1 19.40 19.22 -20.35
N LYS A 2 18.52 18.23 -20.61
CA LYS A 2 17.06 18.46 -20.74
C LYS A 2 16.51 18.92 -19.38
N ILE A 3 15.68 19.95 -19.37
CA ILE A 3 14.94 20.38 -18.16
C ILE A 3 13.90 19.30 -17.82
N LEU A 4 13.70 18.99 -16.54
CA LEU A 4 12.65 18.04 -16.11
C LEU A 4 11.26 18.65 -16.24
N SER A 5 10.30 17.88 -16.73
CA SER A 5 8.89 18.26 -16.73
C SER A 5 8.22 17.80 -15.42
N VAL A 6 7.61 18.73 -14.69
CA VAL A 6 6.93 18.45 -13.42
C VAL A 6 5.48 18.89 -13.48
N ALA A 7 4.54 17.96 -13.28
CA ALA A 7 3.13 18.30 -13.12
C ALA A 7 2.78 18.49 -11.63
N ILE A 8 2.01 19.54 -11.34
CA ILE A 8 1.40 19.76 -10.03
C ILE A 8 -0.10 19.57 -10.18
N ILE A 9 -0.61 18.49 -9.60
CA ILE A 9 -2.02 18.13 -9.58
C ILE A 9 -2.64 18.71 -8.31
N ASP A 10 -3.47 19.75 -8.45
CA ASP A 10 -3.99 20.53 -7.32
C ASP A 10 -5.25 21.36 -7.69
N ASP A 11 -5.49 22.49 -7.01
CA ASP A 11 -6.55 23.48 -7.30
C ASP A 11 -6.18 24.53 -8.37
N GLY A 12 -5.07 24.30 -9.08
CA GLY A 12 -4.55 25.16 -10.14
C GLY A 12 -3.45 26.12 -9.67
N ILE A 13 -2.68 26.64 -10.62
CA ILE A 13 -1.54 27.54 -10.37
C ILE A 13 -1.78 28.87 -11.07
N SER A 14 -1.72 29.96 -10.30
CA SER A 14 -1.70 31.32 -10.83
C SER A 14 -0.36 31.61 -11.52
N GLY A 15 -0.41 31.82 -12.84
CA GLY A 15 0.76 32.09 -13.68
C GLY A 15 1.49 33.39 -13.32
N ASP A 16 0.84 34.32 -12.62
CA ASP A 16 1.39 35.64 -12.28
C ASP A 16 2.59 35.57 -11.33
N ILE A 17 2.67 34.53 -10.49
CA ILE A 17 3.81 34.33 -9.58
C ILE A 17 5.05 33.76 -10.30
N PHE A 18 4.86 33.14 -11.45
CA PHE A 18 5.87 32.41 -12.21
C PHE A 18 6.20 33.05 -13.57
N ASP A 19 5.90 34.34 -13.75
CA ASP A 19 6.06 35.08 -15.02
C ASP A 19 5.44 34.34 -16.23
N ASN A 20 4.35 33.59 -16.02
CA ASN A 20 3.68 32.77 -17.04
C ASN A 20 4.55 31.67 -17.71
N LYS A 21 5.51 31.09 -16.98
CA LYS A 21 6.41 30.02 -17.49
C LYS A 21 5.88 28.59 -17.36
N LEU A 22 4.57 28.40 -17.18
CA LEU A 22 3.98 27.07 -17.14
C LEU A 22 4.02 26.43 -18.53
N ALA A 23 4.51 25.19 -18.64
CA ALA A 23 4.47 24.43 -19.89
C ALA A 23 3.04 24.13 -20.31
N HIS A 24 2.22 23.69 -19.35
CA HIS A 24 0.80 23.44 -19.53
C HIS A 24 0.01 24.05 -18.38
N ASN A 25 -1.21 24.48 -18.68
CA ASN A 25 -2.18 24.95 -17.69
C ASN A 25 -3.54 24.39 -18.09
N ILE A 26 -3.97 23.31 -17.43
CA ILE A 26 -5.20 22.61 -17.75
C ILE A 26 -6.09 22.46 -16.52
N GLU A 27 -7.39 22.32 -16.76
CA GLU A 27 -8.39 21.86 -15.80
C GLU A 27 -8.98 20.55 -16.32
N ILE A 28 -9.12 19.57 -15.43
CA ILE A 28 -9.92 18.38 -15.67
C ILE A 28 -11.21 18.57 -14.87
N ASN A 29 -12.30 18.83 -15.58
CA ASN A 29 -13.58 19.13 -14.94
C ASN A 29 -14.21 17.85 -14.35
N LYS A 30 -15.39 17.99 -13.70
CA LYS A 30 -16.11 16.86 -13.09
C LYS A 30 -16.59 15.79 -14.07
N PHE A 31 -16.62 16.10 -15.37
CA PHE A 31 -16.93 15.15 -16.44
C PHE A 31 -15.67 14.50 -17.03
N CYS A 32 -14.51 14.72 -16.40
CA CYS A 32 -13.20 14.25 -16.85
C CYS A 32 -12.78 14.80 -18.23
N GLU A 33 -13.30 15.96 -18.63
CA GLU A 33 -12.88 16.65 -19.84
C GLU A 33 -11.66 17.53 -19.55
N ILE A 34 -10.66 17.45 -20.42
CA ILE A 34 -9.44 18.26 -20.32
C ILE A 34 -9.66 19.61 -21.01
N ILE A 35 -9.59 20.70 -20.24
CA ILE A 35 -9.82 22.07 -20.69
C ILE A 35 -8.52 22.86 -20.56
N LEU A 36 -8.12 23.56 -21.62
CA LEU A 36 -6.99 24.49 -21.56
C LEU A 36 -7.40 25.77 -20.82
N CYS A 37 -6.74 26.06 -19.70
CA CYS A 37 -6.97 27.27 -18.92
C CYS A 37 -6.31 28.47 -19.62
N LYS A 38 -7.13 29.40 -20.14
CA LYS A 38 -6.62 30.69 -20.63
C LYS A 38 -6.27 31.58 -19.43
N LYS A 39 -5.29 32.47 -19.63
CA LYS A 39 -4.90 33.47 -18.63
C LYS A 39 -6.10 34.34 -18.27
N GLU A 40 -6.70 34.08 -17.13
CA GLU A 40 -7.65 34.97 -16.48
C GLU A 40 -7.20 35.20 -15.05
N ASN A 41 -7.63 36.33 -14.46
CA ASN A 41 -7.25 36.80 -13.13
C ASN A 41 -7.52 35.73 -12.05
N GLN A 42 -6.55 34.84 -11.87
CA GLN A 42 -6.63 33.76 -10.89
C GLN A 42 -6.26 34.29 -9.52
N VAL A 43 -6.90 33.75 -8.49
CA VAL A 43 -6.53 34.00 -7.10
C VAL A 43 -5.04 33.72 -6.93
N VAL A 44 -4.28 34.75 -6.56
CA VAL A 44 -2.80 34.69 -6.54
C VAL A 44 -2.25 33.72 -5.48
N ASN A 45 -3.07 33.29 -4.51
CA ASN A 45 -2.68 32.45 -3.38
C ASN A 45 -3.49 31.14 -3.28
N THR A 46 -3.69 30.44 -4.40
CA THR A 46 -4.26 29.07 -4.35
C THR A 46 -3.30 28.08 -3.68
N HIS A 47 -3.81 26.92 -3.27
CA HIS A 47 -2.99 25.88 -2.64
C HIS A 47 -1.91 25.35 -3.60
N GLY A 48 -2.27 25.10 -4.85
CA GLY A 48 -1.36 24.68 -5.92
C GLY A 48 -0.29 25.72 -6.23
N THR A 49 -0.64 27.01 -6.20
CA THR A 49 0.32 28.11 -6.40
C THR A 49 1.39 28.13 -5.29
N ILE A 50 0.98 27.91 -4.03
CA ILE A 50 1.91 27.80 -2.91
C ILE A 50 2.82 26.56 -3.08
N CYS A 51 2.26 25.40 -3.44
CA CYS A 51 3.05 24.19 -3.67
C CYS A 51 4.09 24.38 -4.77
N ALA A 52 3.70 25.00 -5.90
CA ALA A 52 4.61 25.33 -6.99
C ALA A 52 5.74 26.27 -6.56
N ALA A 53 5.43 27.26 -5.71
CA ALA A 53 6.43 28.21 -5.24
C ALA A 53 7.40 27.58 -4.24
N ILE A 54 6.96 26.63 -3.41
CA ILE A 54 7.84 25.82 -2.56
C ILE A 54 8.79 25.00 -3.44
N LEU A 55 8.27 24.32 -4.47
CA LEU A 55 9.10 23.52 -5.38
C LEU A 55 10.20 24.38 -6.03
N CYS A 56 9.83 25.53 -6.61
CA CYS A 56 10.77 26.46 -7.24
C CYS A 56 11.77 27.08 -6.25
N LYS A 57 11.47 27.14 -4.95
CA LYS A 57 12.42 27.62 -3.95
C LYS A 57 13.63 26.68 -3.84
N TYR A 58 13.42 25.38 -4.02
CA TYR A 58 14.44 24.36 -3.78
C TYR A 58 15.08 23.80 -5.05
N THR A 59 14.48 24.00 -6.24
CA THR A 59 15.09 23.61 -7.51
C THR A 59 14.78 24.59 -8.63
N ASN A 60 15.76 24.78 -9.52
CA ASN A 60 15.64 25.54 -10.77
C ASN A 60 15.72 24.62 -12.02
N SER A 61 15.74 23.30 -11.82
CA SER A 61 16.04 22.30 -12.86
C SER A 61 14.78 21.78 -13.56
N VAL A 62 13.63 22.45 -13.37
CA VAL A 62 12.31 21.96 -13.76
C VAL A 62 11.52 22.97 -14.60
N CYS A 63 10.59 22.46 -15.38
CA CYS A 63 9.52 23.18 -16.04
C CYS A 63 8.19 22.67 -15.46
N ILE A 64 7.30 23.58 -15.07
CA ILE A 64 6.09 23.22 -14.31
C ILE A 64 4.86 23.20 -15.23
N SER A 65 4.03 22.19 -15.05
CA SER A 65 2.68 22.10 -15.61
C SER A 65 1.65 22.18 -14.47
N SER A 66 0.61 23.00 -14.65
CA SER A 66 -0.53 23.05 -13.74
C SER A 66 -1.63 22.12 -14.25
N VAL A 67 -2.07 21.21 -13.38
CA VAL A 67 -3.18 20.30 -13.64
C VAL A 67 -4.22 20.48 -12.54
N LYS A 68 -5.24 21.29 -12.81
CA LYS A 68 -6.32 21.56 -11.86
C LYS A 68 -7.32 20.42 -11.86
N ILE A 69 -7.54 19.81 -10.70
CA ILE A 69 -8.61 18.81 -10.48
C ILE A 69 -9.51 19.17 -9.29
N LEU A 70 -9.08 20.10 -8.44
CA LEU A 70 -9.82 20.49 -7.24
C LEU A 70 -10.63 21.76 -7.47
N GLU A 71 -11.85 21.77 -6.93
CA GLU A 71 -12.72 22.92 -6.80
C GLU A 71 -13.13 23.04 -5.32
N ASN A 72 -12.80 24.16 -4.67
CA ASN A 72 -12.97 24.34 -3.21
C ASN A 72 -12.31 23.23 -2.37
N GLY A 73 -11.14 22.75 -2.81
CA GLY A 73 -10.38 21.70 -2.13
C GLY A 73 -10.98 20.29 -2.25
N ARG A 74 -11.93 20.07 -3.17
CA ARG A 74 -12.55 18.76 -3.43
C ARG A 74 -12.47 18.39 -4.90
N GLY A 75 -12.31 17.12 -5.18
CA GLY A 75 -12.33 16.52 -6.52
C GLY A 75 -12.60 15.02 -6.41
N ASP A 76 -12.89 14.40 -7.55
CA ASP A 76 -13.24 12.99 -7.65
C ASP A 76 -12.04 12.14 -8.11
N VAL A 77 -12.02 10.85 -7.74
CA VAL A 77 -10.92 9.94 -8.08
C VAL A 77 -10.78 9.77 -9.60
N GLU A 78 -11.87 9.88 -10.36
CA GLU A 78 -11.87 9.82 -11.82
C GLU A 78 -11.10 11.00 -12.43
N GLN A 79 -11.20 12.20 -11.84
CA GLN A 79 -10.41 13.35 -12.26
C GLN A 79 -8.92 13.11 -11.97
N LEU A 80 -8.61 12.51 -10.82
CA LEU A 80 -7.23 12.14 -10.47
C LEU A 80 -6.68 11.08 -11.44
N CYS A 81 -7.43 10.03 -11.77
CA CYS A 81 -7.05 9.06 -12.79
C CYS A 81 -6.78 9.75 -14.14
N THR A 82 -7.71 10.57 -14.61
CA THR A 82 -7.56 11.32 -15.88
C THR A 82 -6.32 12.21 -15.87
N SER A 83 -6.00 12.83 -14.73
CA SER A 83 -4.80 13.68 -14.60
C SER A 83 -3.49 12.90 -14.66
N LEU A 84 -3.47 11.68 -14.10
CA LEU A 84 -2.35 10.76 -14.16
C LEU A 84 -2.14 10.24 -15.59
N GLU A 85 -3.22 9.94 -16.31
CA GLU A 85 -3.17 9.54 -17.74
C GLU A 85 -2.69 10.70 -18.60
N TRP A 86 -3.19 11.92 -18.36
CA TRP A 86 -2.68 13.09 -19.05
C TRP A 86 -1.18 13.29 -18.82
N CYS A 87 -0.69 13.08 -17.59
CA CYS A 87 0.75 13.16 -17.30
C CYS A 87 1.55 12.10 -18.07
N GLU A 88 1.01 10.88 -18.21
CA GLU A 88 1.59 9.79 -19.01
C GLU A 88 1.75 10.18 -20.48
N ASP A 89 0.72 10.83 -21.04
CA ASP A 89 0.65 11.19 -22.47
C ASP A 89 1.43 12.46 -22.82
N ASN A 90 1.82 13.27 -21.83
CA ASN A 90 2.48 14.57 -22.02
C ASN A 90 3.94 14.59 -21.50
N ASP A 91 4.60 13.43 -21.47
CA ASP A 91 6.03 13.28 -21.12
C ASP A 91 6.40 13.95 -19.78
N ILE A 92 5.51 13.87 -18.78
CA ILE A 92 5.80 14.36 -17.43
C ILE A 92 6.81 13.42 -16.77
N ASP A 93 7.90 13.97 -16.24
CA ASP A 93 8.94 13.19 -15.55
C ASP A 93 8.57 12.97 -14.07
N VAL A 94 8.01 13.99 -13.41
CA VAL A 94 7.66 13.96 -11.98
C VAL A 94 6.26 14.55 -11.75
N ILE A 95 5.46 13.90 -10.92
CA ILE A 95 4.12 14.33 -10.54
C ILE A 95 4.10 14.64 -9.04
N ASN A 96 3.73 15.88 -8.69
CA ASN A 96 3.47 16.30 -7.33
C ASN A 96 1.96 16.29 -7.05
N ILE A 97 1.55 15.54 -6.04
CA ILE A 97 0.14 15.42 -5.63
C ILE A 97 0.03 15.83 -4.16
N SER A 98 -0.50 17.02 -3.90
CA SER A 98 -0.64 17.56 -2.54
C SER A 98 -2.07 17.36 -2.00
N LEU A 99 -2.68 16.22 -2.33
CA LEU A 99 -4.04 15.79 -2.02
C LEU A 99 -4.10 14.26 -1.97
N GLY A 100 -5.23 13.68 -1.57
CA GLY A 100 -5.44 12.23 -1.66
C GLY A 100 -6.83 11.79 -1.18
N SER A 101 -7.15 10.52 -1.41
CA SER A 101 -8.41 9.91 -1.01
C SER A 101 -8.22 8.92 0.13
N CYS A 102 -9.10 9.00 1.13
CA CYS A 102 -9.26 7.99 2.19
C CYS A 102 -10.38 6.98 1.87
N ASN A 103 -11.03 7.09 0.71
CA ASN A 103 -12.06 6.14 0.30
C ASN A 103 -11.39 4.83 -0.12
N PHE A 104 -11.75 3.73 0.54
CA PHE A 104 -11.16 2.42 0.29
C PHE A 104 -11.42 1.88 -1.13
N LEU A 105 -12.48 2.34 -1.80
CA LEU A 105 -12.79 1.94 -3.19
C LEU A 105 -11.83 2.57 -4.20
N ASP A 106 -11.23 3.71 -3.88
CA ASP A 106 -10.32 4.43 -4.76
C ASP A 106 -8.96 3.73 -4.87
N TYR A 107 -8.62 2.87 -3.90
CA TYR A 107 -7.44 2.01 -3.93
C TYR A 107 -7.35 1.23 -5.24
N TYR A 108 -8.41 0.51 -5.61
CA TYR A 108 -8.39 -0.37 -6.78
C TYR A 108 -8.27 0.42 -8.09
N LYS A 109 -8.92 1.59 -8.17
CA LYS A 109 -8.86 2.47 -9.34
C LYS A 109 -7.45 3.03 -9.56
N LEU A 110 -6.80 3.48 -8.49
CA LEU A 110 -5.50 4.13 -8.57
C LEU A 110 -4.33 3.14 -8.71
N ARG A 111 -4.42 1.95 -8.10
CA ARG A 111 -3.32 1.00 -8.04
C ARG A 111 -2.73 0.67 -9.42
N ASN A 112 -3.59 0.36 -10.39
CA ASN A 112 -3.14 -0.05 -11.73
C ASN A 112 -2.43 1.08 -12.48
N ILE A 113 -2.96 2.30 -12.42
CA ILE A 113 -2.34 3.47 -13.08
C ILE A 113 -1.03 3.87 -12.39
N ILE A 114 -0.97 3.84 -11.06
CA ILE A 114 0.27 4.10 -10.31
C ILE A 114 1.37 3.11 -10.68
N ASN A 115 1.04 1.81 -10.72
CA ASN A 115 1.99 0.77 -11.12
C ASN A 115 2.42 0.90 -12.59
N ARG A 116 1.51 1.37 -13.47
CA ARG A 116 1.82 1.66 -14.88
C ARG A 116 2.79 2.83 -15.05
N LEU A 117 2.55 3.93 -14.36
CA LEU A 117 3.41 5.11 -14.37
C LEU A 117 4.82 4.81 -13.84
N ALA A 118 4.92 4.06 -12.74
CA ALA A 118 6.20 3.65 -12.17
C ALA A 118 7.02 2.78 -13.15
N ARG A 119 6.38 1.87 -13.90
CA ARG A 119 7.05 1.07 -14.96
C ARG A 119 7.57 1.93 -16.12
N LYS A 120 6.97 3.09 -16.35
CA LYS A 120 7.43 4.10 -17.32
C LYS A 120 8.46 5.08 -16.73
N ASN A 121 8.93 4.84 -15.50
CA ASN A 121 9.84 5.72 -14.76
C ASN A 121 9.28 7.14 -14.51
N ILE A 122 7.95 7.29 -14.47
CA ILE A 122 7.31 8.53 -14.08
C ILE A 122 7.22 8.55 -12.55
N LEU A 123 7.89 9.52 -11.93
CA LEU A 123 7.97 9.60 -10.47
C LEU A 123 6.74 10.29 -9.90
N ILE A 124 6.18 9.74 -8.83
CA ILE A 124 5.05 10.35 -8.11
C ILE A 124 5.45 10.64 -6.67
N VAL A 125 5.23 11.87 -6.23
CA VAL A 125 5.43 12.31 -4.85
C VAL A 125 4.11 12.83 -4.33
N CYS A 126 3.62 12.28 -3.21
CA CYS A 126 2.28 12.53 -2.73
C CYS A 126 2.21 12.76 -1.22
N SER A 127 1.39 13.74 -0.81
CA SER A 127 1.14 14.03 0.60
C SER A 127 0.25 12.98 1.26
N ALA A 128 0.59 12.56 2.47
CA ALA A 128 -0.29 11.77 3.32
C ALA A 128 -1.44 12.60 3.93
N HIS A 129 -2.45 11.95 4.53
CA HIS A 129 -3.50 12.65 5.26
C HIS A 129 -2.96 13.36 6.50
N ASN A 130 -3.48 14.56 6.79
CA ASN A 130 -3.06 15.33 7.97
C ASN A 130 -3.44 14.66 9.30
N ASN A 131 -4.41 13.73 9.31
CA ASN A 131 -4.82 12.96 10.49
C ASN A 131 -4.26 11.52 10.51
N ASN A 132 -3.16 11.25 9.79
CA ASN A 132 -2.53 9.92 9.70
C ASN A 132 -3.41 8.78 9.16
N LEU A 133 -4.57 9.09 8.59
CA LEU A 133 -5.35 8.12 7.83
C LEU A 133 -4.55 7.63 6.62
N LEU A 134 -4.73 6.35 6.30
CA LEU A 134 -4.19 5.74 5.11
C LEU A 134 -4.83 6.41 3.89
N THR A 135 -4.00 6.86 2.94
CA THR A 135 -4.47 7.72 1.85
C THR A 135 -3.79 7.35 0.55
N TYR A 136 -4.59 7.29 -0.49
CA TYR A 136 -4.13 6.98 -1.84
C TYR A 136 -4.09 8.25 -2.69
N PRO A 137 -3.02 8.46 -3.48
CA PRO A 137 -1.98 7.49 -3.80
C PRO A 137 -0.77 7.44 -2.84
N ALA A 138 -0.69 8.32 -1.82
CA ALA A 138 0.49 8.46 -0.95
C ALA A 138 1.00 7.17 -0.29
N SER A 139 0.11 6.22 0.02
CA SER A 139 0.44 4.95 0.70
C SER A 139 0.83 3.81 -0.26
N PHE A 140 0.88 4.02 -1.59
CA PHE A 140 1.32 2.99 -2.53
C PHE A 140 2.85 2.86 -2.55
N SER A 141 3.36 1.64 -2.71
CA SER A 141 4.81 1.36 -2.76
C SER A 141 5.54 2.10 -3.88
N ASN A 142 4.85 2.31 -5.01
CA ASN A 142 5.34 3.01 -6.19
C ASN A 142 5.23 4.54 -6.12
N VAL A 143 4.84 5.09 -4.96
CA VAL A 143 4.72 6.52 -4.71
C VAL A 143 5.68 6.90 -3.59
N ILE A 144 6.29 8.08 -3.68
CA ILE A 144 7.03 8.66 -2.54
C ILE A 144 6.02 9.36 -1.65
N GLY A 145 5.61 8.70 -0.57
CA GLY A 145 4.69 9.24 0.42
C GLY A 145 5.39 10.23 1.34
N VAL A 146 4.78 11.39 1.59
CA VAL A 146 5.37 12.46 2.40
C VAL A 146 4.44 12.90 3.54
N LYS A 147 4.98 13.00 4.76
CA LYS A 147 4.37 13.67 5.91
C LYS A 147 5.19 14.91 6.29
N CYS A 148 4.55 15.89 6.91
CA CYS A 148 5.24 17.01 7.52
C CYS A 148 5.81 16.62 8.89
N ASP A 149 6.90 17.25 9.28
CA ASP A 149 7.48 17.11 10.61
C ASP A 149 6.62 17.77 11.69
N SER A 150 5.68 17.01 12.25
CA SER A 150 4.78 17.48 13.32
C SER A 150 5.51 17.96 14.58
N ASN A 151 6.73 17.48 14.83
CA ASN A 151 7.47 17.71 16.07
C ASN A 151 8.39 18.94 15.99
N GLY A 152 8.60 19.51 14.80
CA GLY A 152 9.42 20.69 14.60
C GLY A 152 10.92 20.45 14.83
N LEU A 153 11.38 19.22 14.56
CA LEU A 153 12.78 18.79 14.64
C LEU A 153 13.60 19.18 13.40
N LEU A 154 12.95 19.29 12.25
CA LEU A 154 13.59 19.56 10.96
C LEU A 154 13.81 21.07 10.75
N LYS A 155 14.96 21.40 10.18
CA LYS A 155 15.27 22.75 9.70
C LYS A 155 14.75 22.93 8.29
N GLU A 156 14.74 24.19 7.85
CA GLU A 156 14.26 24.53 6.52
C GLU A 156 15.00 23.75 5.43
N GLY A 157 14.22 23.11 4.57
CA GLY A 157 14.74 22.31 3.47
C GLY A 157 15.15 20.89 3.83
N GLU A 158 15.07 20.46 5.09
CA GLU A 158 15.41 19.08 5.51
C GLU A 158 14.24 18.09 5.31
N CYS A 159 14.61 16.82 5.09
CA CYS A 159 13.71 15.67 5.16
C CYS A 159 14.46 14.46 5.73
N ILE A 160 13.73 13.58 6.41
CA ILE A 160 14.22 12.34 7.01
C ILE A 160 13.35 11.16 6.63
N GLU A 161 13.86 9.95 6.82
CA GLU A 161 13.08 8.73 6.68
C GLU A 161 11.96 8.67 7.72
N ASN A 162 10.78 8.23 7.29
CA ASN A 162 9.71 7.86 8.19
C ASN A 162 9.88 6.39 8.61
N HIS A 163 10.01 6.14 9.92
CA HIS A 163 10.10 4.79 10.46
C HIS A 163 8.73 4.15 10.76
N ASP A 164 7.63 4.92 10.67
CA ASP A 164 6.28 4.35 10.77
C ASP A 164 5.83 3.74 9.44
N LEU A 165 5.94 2.42 9.34
CA LEU A 165 5.58 1.67 8.13
C LEU A 165 4.07 1.40 7.99
N CYS A 166 3.24 1.67 9.02
CA CYS A 166 1.80 1.36 8.96
C CYS A 166 1.09 2.19 7.88
N ALA A 167 1.38 3.50 7.87
CA ALA A 167 0.76 4.45 6.95
C ALA A 167 1.27 4.34 5.50
N GLY A 168 2.32 3.55 5.23
CA GLY A 168 2.92 3.44 3.89
C GLY A 168 3.58 4.72 3.38
N VAL A 169 4.04 5.59 4.29
CA VAL A 169 4.67 6.87 3.97
C VAL A 169 6.18 6.75 4.10
N ASP A 170 6.95 7.27 3.15
CA ASP A 170 8.40 7.10 3.08
C ASP A 170 9.19 8.15 3.87
N LEU A 171 8.76 9.41 3.84
CA LEU A 171 9.56 10.55 4.31
C LEU A 171 8.77 11.50 5.21
N ILE A 172 9.47 12.08 6.18
CA ILE A 172 9.03 13.23 6.95
C ILE A 172 9.84 14.44 6.47
N ALA A 173 9.18 15.53 6.09
CA ALA A 173 9.84 16.72 5.55
C ALA A 173 9.36 18.02 6.19
N PHE A 174 10.20 19.05 6.11
CA PHE A 174 9.87 20.39 6.56
C PHE A 174 8.74 21.01 5.73
N ALA A 175 7.78 21.69 6.36
CA ALA A 175 6.61 22.28 5.69
C ALA A 175 6.38 23.79 5.97
N LYS A 176 7.19 24.42 6.83
CA LYS A 176 6.99 25.81 7.28
C LYS A 176 7.84 26.81 6.49
N HIS A 177 7.54 26.98 5.21
CA HIS A 177 8.38 27.75 4.29
C HIS A 177 8.13 29.26 4.34
N GLU A 178 9.15 30.04 3.97
CA GLU A 178 9.02 31.46 3.62
C GLU A 178 9.19 31.67 2.11
N ILE A 179 8.19 32.25 1.46
CA ILE A 179 8.11 32.44 0.00
C ILE A 179 7.85 33.91 -0.29
N LYS A 180 8.80 34.62 -0.90
CA LYS A 180 8.67 36.04 -1.28
C LYS A 180 8.12 36.93 -0.14
N GLY A 181 8.50 36.66 1.11
CA GLY A 181 8.04 37.36 2.32
C GLY A 181 6.73 36.84 2.93
N PHE A 182 6.03 35.90 2.29
CA PHE A 182 4.88 35.19 2.86
C PHE A 182 5.35 33.97 3.66
N LYS A 183 4.98 33.90 4.94
CA LYS A 183 5.35 32.80 5.84
C LYS A 183 4.21 31.79 5.98
N ILE A 184 4.50 30.55 5.59
CA ILE A 184 3.64 29.40 5.85
C ILE A 184 3.91 28.92 7.26
N GLN A 185 3.01 29.26 8.19
CA GLN A 185 3.19 28.90 9.61
C GLN A 185 2.57 27.54 9.96
N LYS A 186 1.57 27.10 9.19
CA LYS A 186 0.86 25.84 9.44
C LYS A 186 1.65 24.66 8.88
N ASN A 187 1.66 23.59 9.66
CA ASN A 187 2.36 22.36 9.33
C ASN A 187 1.36 21.41 8.66
N PHE A 188 1.37 21.38 7.33
CA PHE A 188 0.52 20.50 6.54
C PHE A 188 1.37 19.61 5.65
N ASN A 189 0.97 18.35 5.48
CA ASN A 189 1.68 17.39 4.64
C ASN A 189 1.78 17.88 3.18
N SER A 190 0.78 18.63 2.73
CA SER A 190 0.74 19.22 1.38
C SER A 190 1.90 20.19 1.10
N PHE A 191 2.42 20.90 2.11
CA PHE A 191 3.55 21.82 1.96
C PHE A 191 4.92 21.13 2.13
N ALA A 192 4.98 19.98 2.80
CA ALA A 192 6.17 19.13 2.85
C ALA A 192 6.47 18.43 1.50
N THR A 193 5.41 18.07 0.78
CA THR A 193 5.46 17.31 -0.49
C THR A 193 6.30 18.01 -1.58
N PRO A 194 6.08 19.28 -1.94
CA PRO A 194 6.85 19.96 -2.99
C PRO A 194 8.35 20.12 -2.66
N LEU A 195 8.74 20.17 -1.38
CA LEU A 195 10.16 20.11 -0.99
C LEU A 195 10.78 18.76 -1.38
N VAL A 196 10.09 17.65 -1.10
CA VAL A 196 10.55 16.32 -1.48
C VAL A 196 10.55 16.17 -3.00
N THR A 197 9.52 16.67 -3.69
CA THR A 197 9.46 16.71 -5.16
C THR A 197 10.67 17.44 -5.75
N ALA A 198 11.07 18.58 -5.20
CA ALA A 198 12.25 19.32 -5.65
C ALA A 198 13.53 18.49 -5.49
N ARG A 199 13.75 17.87 -4.32
CA ARG A 199 14.92 17.01 -4.06
C ARG A 199 14.97 15.79 -4.99
N ALA A 200 13.82 15.15 -5.19
CA ALA A 200 13.73 14.00 -6.08
C ALA A 200 13.97 14.38 -7.55
N SER A 201 13.49 15.57 -7.95
CA SER A 201 13.75 16.14 -9.28
C SER A 201 15.25 16.39 -9.47
N ASP A 202 15.95 16.97 -8.50
CA ASP A 202 17.41 17.17 -8.61
C ASP A 202 18.19 15.86 -8.75
N ILE A 203 17.78 14.81 -8.02
CA ILE A 203 18.36 13.47 -8.15
C ILE A 203 18.17 12.93 -9.59
N LEU A 204 16.95 13.03 -10.12
CA LEU A 204 16.61 12.55 -11.46
C LEU A 204 17.28 13.40 -12.56
N TYR A 205 17.47 14.70 -12.32
CA TYR A 205 18.18 15.59 -13.23
C TYR A 205 19.66 15.21 -13.35
N GLN A 206 20.30 14.83 -12.24
CA GLN A 206 21.69 14.39 -12.20
C GLN A 206 21.90 13.00 -12.82
N ARG A 207 20.94 12.09 -12.64
CA ARG A 207 20.98 10.72 -13.19
C ARG A 207 19.60 10.34 -13.70
N ARG A 208 19.50 10.25 -15.03
CA ARG A 208 18.28 9.83 -15.71
C ARG A 208 18.04 8.33 -15.54
N ASN A 209 16.77 7.93 -15.69
CA ASN A 209 16.32 6.53 -15.68
C ASN A 209 16.58 5.79 -14.36
N LEU A 210 16.39 6.46 -13.22
CA LEU A 210 16.37 5.80 -11.92
C LEU A 210 14.96 5.25 -11.64
N SER A 211 14.90 4.05 -11.09
CA SER A 211 13.68 3.50 -10.51
C SER A 211 13.21 4.30 -9.28
N VAL A 212 11.94 4.15 -8.94
CA VAL A 212 11.36 4.73 -7.71
C VAL A 212 12.16 4.30 -6.47
N GLU A 213 12.58 3.02 -6.40
CA GLU A 213 13.38 2.49 -5.27
C GLU A 213 14.74 3.18 -5.16
N GLU A 214 15.43 3.39 -6.28
CA GLU A 214 16.73 4.05 -6.27
C GLU A 214 16.62 5.51 -5.82
N ILE A 215 15.54 6.19 -6.22
CA ILE A 215 15.26 7.58 -5.80
C ILE A 215 14.92 7.62 -4.31
N LYS A 216 14.02 6.75 -3.82
CA LYS A 216 13.70 6.60 -2.39
C LYS A 216 14.96 6.37 -1.56
N ASN A 217 15.80 5.44 -2.00
CA ASN A 217 17.06 5.13 -1.32
C ASN A 217 18.01 6.34 -1.29
N LYS A 218 18.16 7.07 -2.40
CA LYS A 218 18.98 8.29 -2.43
C LYS A 218 18.46 9.39 -1.51
N LEU A 219 17.14 9.62 -1.47
CA LEU A 219 16.52 10.59 -0.55
C LEU A 219 16.77 10.20 0.92
N ARG A 220 16.63 8.91 1.26
CA ARG A 220 16.95 8.39 2.60
C ARG A 220 18.43 8.57 2.95
N TYR A 221 19.37 8.30 2.04
CA TYR A 221 20.81 8.53 2.29
C TYR A 221 21.15 10.00 2.56
N GLN A 222 20.47 10.94 1.92
CA GLN A 222 20.67 12.38 2.15
C GLN A 222 20.14 12.85 3.52
N SER A 223 19.39 12.02 4.25
CA SER A 223 18.76 12.39 5.53
C SER A 223 19.71 12.53 6.74
N HIS A 224 21.03 12.41 6.59
CA HIS A 224 22.04 12.48 7.67
C HIS A 224 21.84 11.51 8.86
N GLN A 225 20.87 10.59 8.82
CA GLN A 225 20.59 9.67 9.93
C GLN A 225 20.96 8.20 9.67
N LEU A 226 21.38 7.82 8.45
CA LEU A 226 21.64 6.42 8.14
C LEU A 226 23.00 5.94 8.64
N LYS A 227 22.99 5.10 9.69
CA LYS A 227 24.13 4.27 10.12
C LYS A 227 24.10 2.84 9.55
N HIS A 228 22.98 2.40 8.94
CA HIS A 228 22.80 1.02 8.46
C HIS A 228 22.05 0.97 7.11
N PRO A 229 22.27 -0.08 6.29
CA PRO A 229 21.50 -0.31 5.07
C PRO A 229 20.03 -0.59 5.42
N HIS A 230 19.13 0.22 4.88
CA HIS A 230 17.69 0.04 5.02
C HIS A 230 17.18 -1.09 4.13
N LEU A 231 16.21 -1.85 4.63
CA LEU A 231 15.48 -2.83 3.84
C LEU A 231 14.36 -2.09 3.10
N ASN A 232 14.21 -2.27 1.79
CA ASN A 232 13.04 -1.81 1.01
C ASN A 232 11.79 -2.57 1.47
N SER A 233 11.33 -2.30 2.70
CA SER A 233 10.24 -2.99 3.37
C SER A 233 8.94 -2.27 3.12
N TYR A 234 7.99 -3.00 2.54
CA TYR A 234 6.64 -2.54 2.32
C TYR A 234 5.69 -3.33 3.19
N ARG A 235 4.70 -2.66 3.79
CA ARG A 235 3.66 -3.35 4.58
C ARG A 235 2.93 -4.37 3.71
N ILE A 236 2.53 -3.96 2.51
CA ILE A 236 1.78 -4.77 1.54
C ILE A 236 2.51 -4.79 0.19
N PRO A 237 2.42 -5.89 -0.58
CA PRO A 237 3.05 -5.95 -1.89
C PRO A 237 2.14 -5.37 -3.00
N ASP A 238 1.65 -4.14 -2.85
CA ASP A 238 0.67 -3.52 -3.77
C ASP A 238 1.19 -3.32 -5.21
N TRP A 239 2.48 -3.49 -5.48
CA TRP A 239 3.07 -3.34 -6.81
C TRP A 239 2.79 -4.50 -7.78
N ILE A 240 2.36 -5.67 -7.29
CA ILE A 240 2.27 -6.89 -8.13
C ILE A 240 1.17 -6.76 -9.18
N ASN A 241 1.48 -6.50 -10.45
CA ASN A 241 0.45 -6.51 -11.49
C ASN A 241 0.45 -7.83 -12.25
N LYS A 242 1.63 -8.36 -12.58
CA LYS A 242 1.82 -9.62 -13.29
C LYS A 242 2.93 -10.42 -12.64
N ALA A 243 2.63 -11.65 -12.21
CA ALA A 243 3.56 -12.47 -11.46
C ALA A 243 3.82 -13.85 -12.06
N PHE A 244 5.03 -14.34 -11.82
CA PHE A 244 5.38 -15.75 -12.00
C PHE A 244 5.55 -16.41 -10.63
N ILE A 245 4.93 -17.56 -10.42
CA ILE A 245 4.88 -18.23 -9.11
C ILE A 245 5.80 -19.46 -9.14
N PHE A 246 6.74 -19.52 -8.21
CA PHE A 246 7.50 -20.72 -7.89
C PHE A 246 6.91 -21.37 -6.64
N VAL A 247 6.42 -22.60 -6.79
CA VAL A 247 5.92 -23.42 -5.69
C VAL A 247 7.01 -24.41 -5.29
N VAL A 248 7.60 -24.19 -4.12
CA VAL A 248 8.80 -24.89 -3.63
C VAL A 248 8.43 -25.88 -2.54
N ASP A 249 8.83 -27.14 -2.72
CA ASP A 249 8.63 -28.26 -1.78
C ASP A 249 7.16 -28.49 -1.34
N SER A 250 6.22 -28.08 -2.20
CA SER A 250 4.78 -28.34 -2.20
C SER A 250 3.90 -27.76 -1.07
N LEU A 251 2.87 -27.01 -1.50
CA LEU A 251 1.44 -27.13 -1.18
C LEU A 251 0.66 -26.56 -2.39
N SER A 252 -0.61 -26.95 -2.60
CA SER A 252 -1.46 -26.33 -3.62
C SER A 252 -1.68 -24.85 -3.29
N VAL A 253 -1.36 -23.97 -4.23
CA VAL A 253 -1.72 -22.56 -4.17
C VAL A 253 -3.16 -22.43 -4.64
N TYR A 254 -4.03 -21.85 -3.81
CA TYR A 254 -5.45 -21.70 -4.15
C TYR A 254 -5.62 -20.45 -4.99
N SER A 255 -5.96 -20.59 -6.27
CA SER A 255 -5.75 -19.55 -7.29
C SER A 255 -6.94 -18.64 -7.56
N THR A 256 -8.08 -18.81 -6.89
CA THR A 256 -9.36 -18.19 -7.29
C THR A 256 -9.46 -16.67 -7.04
N PHE A 257 -8.62 -16.09 -6.18
CA PHE A 257 -8.76 -14.69 -5.73
C PHE A 257 -7.49 -13.85 -5.80
N PHE A 258 -6.49 -14.23 -6.60
CA PHE A 258 -5.34 -13.35 -6.76
C PHE A 258 -5.75 -12.00 -7.34
N TYR A 259 -5.30 -10.90 -6.73
CA TYR A 259 -5.59 -9.54 -7.20
C TYR A 259 -4.73 -9.12 -8.41
N PHE A 260 -3.91 -10.04 -8.91
CA PHE A 260 -2.91 -9.84 -9.97
C PHE A 260 -2.98 -10.97 -10.99
N ASP A 261 -2.43 -10.74 -12.17
CA ASP A 261 -2.39 -11.75 -13.22
C ASP A 261 -1.26 -12.76 -12.98
N VAL A 262 -1.58 -14.05 -13.00
CA VAL A 262 -0.58 -15.13 -12.97
C VAL A 262 -0.16 -15.45 -14.39
N ILE A 263 1.10 -15.14 -14.73
CA ILE A 263 1.68 -15.39 -16.06
C ILE A 263 2.21 -16.82 -16.19
N GLY A 264 2.65 -17.40 -15.08
CA GLY A 264 3.08 -18.79 -15.03
C GLY A 264 3.29 -19.30 -13.61
N GLU A 265 3.25 -20.62 -13.48
CA GLU A 265 3.45 -21.33 -12.21
C GLU A 265 4.35 -22.55 -12.45
N LEU A 266 5.35 -22.75 -11.58
CA LEU A 266 6.23 -23.90 -11.62
C LEU A 266 6.38 -24.56 -10.25
N TYR A 267 6.20 -25.88 -10.23
CA TYR A 267 6.44 -26.74 -9.07
C TYR A 267 7.85 -27.27 -9.13
N ILE A 268 8.64 -26.96 -8.13
CA ILE A 268 10.07 -27.28 -8.10
C ILE A 268 10.51 -27.71 -6.70
N ASN A 269 11.60 -28.47 -6.66
CA ASN A 269 12.30 -28.77 -5.42
C ASN A 269 13.21 -27.60 -5.04
N HIS A 270 13.42 -27.39 -3.74
CA HIS A 270 14.23 -26.30 -3.21
C HIS A 270 15.65 -26.22 -3.79
N GLU A 271 16.30 -27.36 -4.06
CA GLU A 271 17.64 -27.43 -4.63
C GLU A 271 17.75 -26.80 -6.04
N ALA A 272 16.66 -26.82 -6.81
CA ALA A 272 16.64 -26.33 -8.18
C ALA A 272 16.24 -24.85 -8.31
N LEU A 273 15.81 -24.20 -7.22
CA LEU A 273 15.14 -22.90 -7.24
C LEU A 273 15.93 -21.81 -7.98
N VAL A 274 17.21 -21.63 -7.68
CA VAL A 274 18.04 -20.59 -8.30
C VAL A 274 18.10 -20.75 -9.82
N SER A 275 18.32 -21.99 -10.29
CA SER A 275 18.45 -22.26 -11.73
C SER A 275 17.15 -21.98 -12.48
N TYR A 276 16.01 -22.36 -11.90
CA TYR A 276 14.71 -22.07 -12.53
C TYR A 276 14.35 -20.58 -12.49
N VAL A 277 14.67 -19.89 -11.40
CA VAL A 277 14.53 -18.42 -11.32
C VAL A 277 15.35 -17.75 -12.41
N GLU A 278 16.62 -18.13 -12.57
CA GLU A 278 17.49 -17.60 -13.62
C GLU A 278 16.91 -17.86 -15.02
N ASN A 279 16.45 -19.09 -15.29
CA ASN A 279 15.85 -19.45 -16.57
C ASN A 279 14.61 -18.61 -16.91
N VAL A 280 13.73 -18.34 -15.94
CA VAL A 280 12.55 -17.47 -16.16
C VAL A 280 12.99 -16.03 -16.43
N LEU A 281 13.95 -15.51 -15.68
CA LEU A 281 14.43 -14.12 -15.82
C LEU A 281 15.17 -13.85 -17.14
N ILE A 282 15.77 -14.86 -17.77
CA ILE A 282 16.42 -14.73 -19.10
C ILE A 282 15.48 -15.08 -20.27
N SER A 283 14.31 -15.65 -20.00
CA SER A 283 13.32 -16.01 -21.02
C SER A 283 12.47 -14.81 -21.46
N ASP A 284 11.73 -14.95 -22.57
CA ASP A 284 10.80 -13.92 -23.05
C ASP A 284 9.70 -13.59 -22.03
N ILE A 285 9.33 -14.55 -21.18
CA ILE A 285 8.35 -14.37 -20.08
C ILE A 285 8.76 -13.24 -19.14
N SER A 286 10.07 -13.00 -18.97
CA SER A 286 10.59 -11.93 -18.10
C SER A 286 10.07 -10.53 -18.48
N GLN A 287 9.71 -10.31 -19.75
CA GLN A 287 9.19 -9.03 -20.23
C GLN A 287 7.71 -8.81 -19.86
N GLU A 288 7.00 -9.89 -19.52
CA GLU A 288 5.58 -9.84 -19.18
C GLU A 288 5.32 -9.74 -17.67
N ILE A 289 6.30 -10.07 -16.83
CA ILE A 289 6.15 -10.09 -15.38
C ILE A 289 6.83 -8.89 -14.72
N ASP A 290 6.28 -8.43 -13.61
CA ASP A 290 6.92 -7.43 -12.74
C ASP A 290 7.41 -8.00 -11.41
N THR A 291 6.95 -9.21 -11.06
CA THR A 291 7.23 -9.83 -9.77
C THR A 291 7.41 -11.34 -9.86
N LEU A 292 8.39 -11.87 -9.15
CA LEU A 292 8.48 -13.29 -8.80
C LEU A 292 7.88 -13.54 -7.43
N ILE A 293 7.04 -14.57 -7.30
CA ILE A 293 6.51 -15.03 -6.03
C ILE A 293 7.18 -16.36 -5.70
N ILE A 294 7.92 -16.40 -4.60
CA ILE A 294 8.53 -17.62 -4.08
C ILE A 294 7.63 -18.14 -2.96
N PHE A 295 6.78 -19.10 -3.31
CA PHE A 295 5.88 -19.76 -2.38
C PHE A 295 6.51 -21.07 -1.89
N SER A 296 6.97 -21.08 -0.64
CA SER A 296 7.74 -22.18 -0.08
C SER A 296 7.09 -22.75 1.17
N LYS A 297 7.12 -24.07 1.32
CA LYS A 297 6.71 -24.70 2.58
C LYS A 297 7.67 -24.36 3.72
N LEU A 298 8.97 -24.39 3.44
CA LEU A 298 10.05 -24.14 4.40
C LEU A 298 10.59 -22.71 4.29
N GLN A 299 11.29 -22.27 5.33
CA GLN A 299 12.00 -20.99 5.28
C GLN A 299 13.06 -21.01 4.18
N ILE A 300 13.03 -20.03 3.29
CA ILE A 300 14.12 -19.83 2.33
C ILE A 300 15.40 -19.43 3.08
N GLU A 301 16.46 -20.20 2.95
CA GLU A 301 17.75 -19.92 3.58
C GLU A 301 18.36 -18.59 3.10
N ILE A 302 19.18 -17.95 3.94
CA ILE A 302 19.75 -16.63 3.64
C ILE A 302 20.59 -16.61 2.35
N ASN A 303 21.34 -17.67 2.07
CA ASN A 303 22.16 -17.77 0.86
C ASN A 303 21.31 -17.81 -0.42
N LEU A 304 20.21 -18.56 -0.36
CA LEU A 304 19.25 -18.68 -1.45
C LEU A 304 18.49 -17.37 -1.67
N PHE A 305 18.02 -16.76 -0.59
CA PHE A 305 17.39 -15.44 -0.59
C PHE A 305 18.29 -14.38 -1.24
N ASN A 306 19.57 -14.33 -0.86
CA ASN A 306 20.53 -13.38 -1.44
C ASN A 306 20.77 -13.65 -2.93
N SER A 307 20.91 -14.91 -3.32
CA SER A 307 21.15 -15.29 -4.73
C SER A 307 19.96 -14.90 -5.62
N ILE A 308 18.74 -15.17 -5.16
CA ILE A 308 17.50 -14.81 -5.89
C ILE A 308 17.38 -13.30 -6.00
N ASN A 309 17.57 -12.56 -4.90
CA ASN A 309 17.48 -11.10 -4.93
C ASN A 309 18.51 -10.49 -5.89
N GLN A 310 19.75 -11.01 -5.90
CA GLN A 310 20.79 -10.55 -6.82
C GLN A 310 20.42 -10.80 -8.29
N LEU A 311 19.87 -11.97 -8.61
CA LEU A 311 19.36 -12.27 -9.96
C LEU A 311 18.23 -11.30 -10.34
N CYS A 312 17.24 -11.15 -9.47
CA CYS A 312 16.11 -10.28 -9.70
C CYS A 312 16.52 -8.80 -9.84
N GLY A 313 17.51 -8.35 -9.07
CA GLY A 313 18.11 -7.02 -9.16
C GLY A 313 18.72 -6.74 -10.54
N LYS A 314 19.44 -7.71 -11.13
CA LYS A 314 19.99 -7.59 -12.49
C LYS A 314 18.92 -7.45 -13.57
N HIS A 315 17.74 -8.03 -13.34
CA HIS A 315 16.63 -8.05 -14.28
C HIS A 315 15.49 -7.09 -13.90
N ASN A 316 15.71 -6.22 -12.90
CA ASN A 316 14.72 -5.25 -12.40
C ASN A 316 13.34 -5.87 -12.09
N THR A 317 13.34 -7.10 -11.56
CA THR A 317 12.13 -7.85 -11.21
C THR A 317 11.93 -7.83 -9.70
N ASN A 318 10.73 -7.53 -9.21
CA ASN A 318 10.45 -7.51 -7.78
C ASN A 318 10.28 -8.94 -7.25
N VAL A 319 10.40 -9.13 -5.93
CA VAL A 319 10.27 -10.48 -5.33
C VAL A 319 9.39 -10.46 -4.10
N VAL A 320 8.53 -11.47 -3.97
CA VAL A 320 7.68 -11.71 -2.80
C VAL A 320 7.95 -13.11 -2.29
N TYR A 321 8.32 -13.23 -1.02
CA TYR A 321 8.57 -14.50 -0.35
C TYR A 321 7.41 -14.84 0.57
N ILE A 322 6.80 -15.99 0.34
CA ILE A 322 5.76 -16.56 1.18
C ILE A 322 6.28 -17.89 1.71
N ASP A 323 6.68 -17.94 2.97
CA ASP A 323 7.04 -19.19 3.63
C ASP A 323 6.05 -19.57 4.74
N ILE A 324 5.66 -20.86 4.77
CA ILE A 324 4.63 -21.36 5.68
C ILE A 324 5.23 -21.65 7.06
N LEU A 325 6.34 -22.39 7.11
CA LEU A 325 6.95 -22.87 8.36
C LEU A 325 8.12 -22.00 8.85
N GLY A 326 8.48 -20.93 8.14
CA GLY A 326 9.67 -20.16 8.48
C GLY A 326 9.56 -19.33 9.76
N ASN A 327 10.70 -19.19 10.43
CA ASN A 327 10.86 -18.39 11.65
C ASN A 327 10.98 -16.89 11.33
N LYS A 328 10.93 -16.07 12.40
CA LYS A 328 10.93 -14.60 12.34
C LYS A 328 12.26 -13.94 11.92
N GLU A 329 13.24 -14.72 11.45
CA GLU A 329 14.59 -14.18 11.26
C GLU A 329 14.63 -13.15 10.13
N SER A 330 15.19 -11.98 10.45
CA SER A 330 15.40 -10.89 9.51
C SER A 330 16.48 -11.29 8.51
N LYS A 331 16.11 -11.42 7.24
CA LYS A 331 17.07 -11.61 6.14
C LYS A 331 17.53 -10.23 5.69
N SER A 332 18.84 -9.96 5.62
CA SER A 332 19.34 -8.65 5.18
C SER A 332 20.49 -8.73 4.20
N ILE A 333 20.16 -8.54 2.92
CA ILE A 333 20.87 -7.76 1.87
C ILE A 333 19.74 -7.26 0.93
N VAL A 334 19.79 -5.99 0.51
CA VAL A 334 18.79 -5.39 -0.41
C VAL A 334 19.50 -4.84 -1.65
N GLU A 335 19.14 -5.42 -2.79
CA GLU A 335 19.39 -4.82 -4.09
C GLU A 335 18.59 -3.51 -4.19
N LYS A 336 19.28 -2.40 -4.49
CA LYS A 336 18.74 -1.04 -4.29
C LYS A 336 17.61 -0.66 -5.24
N ASN A 337 17.41 -1.43 -6.30
CA ASN A 337 16.50 -1.14 -7.41
C ASN A 337 15.22 -1.99 -7.41
N ILE A 338 15.10 -3.00 -6.54
CA ILE A 338 13.91 -3.88 -6.50
C ILE A 338 13.18 -3.77 -5.17
N LYS A 339 11.87 -4.06 -5.21
CA LYS A 339 11.05 -4.25 -4.02
C LYS A 339 11.10 -5.70 -3.58
N VAL A 340 11.23 -5.91 -2.28
CA VAL A 340 11.24 -7.23 -1.67
C VAL A 340 10.20 -7.25 -0.55
N TRP A 341 9.29 -8.22 -0.60
CA TRP A 341 8.34 -8.46 0.48
C TRP A 341 8.58 -9.82 1.12
N ASP A 342 8.55 -9.86 2.45
CA ASP A 342 8.47 -11.10 3.22
C ASP A 342 7.75 -10.85 4.56
N LYS A 343 7.26 -11.92 5.17
CA LYS A 343 6.43 -11.85 6.39
C LYS A 343 7.14 -11.22 7.60
N SER A 344 8.48 -11.13 7.61
CA SER A 344 9.27 -10.48 8.66
C SER A 344 8.97 -8.99 8.80
N VAL A 345 8.52 -8.31 7.73
CA VAL A 345 8.14 -6.90 7.78
C VAL A 345 7.05 -6.66 8.82
N ILE A 346 5.98 -7.47 8.81
CA ILE A 346 4.87 -7.30 9.76
C ILE A 346 5.31 -7.61 11.19
N TYR A 347 6.20 -8.59 11.39
CA TYR A 347 6.78 -8.83 12.70
C TYR A 347 7.58 -7.62 13.21
N ARG A 348 8.38 -6.98 12.36
CA ARG A 348 9.13 -5.76 12.74
C ARG A 348 8.19 -4.62 13.12
N ILE A 349 7.11 -4.43 12.37
CA ILE A 349 6.11 -3.40 12.66
C ILE A 349 5.48 -3.65 14.03
N ILE A 350 4.95 -4.86 14.27
CA ILE A 350 4.35 -5.23 15.56
C ILE A 350 5.37 -5.09 16.71
N ASP A 351 6.65 -5.42 16.46
CA ASP A 351 7.71 -5.33 17.46
C ASP A 351 8.10 -3.89 17.80
N MET A 352 7.91 -2.94 16.88
CA MET A 352 8.11 -1.51 17.09
C MET A 352 6.87 -0.82 17.67
N GLU A 353 5.71 -1.48 17.62
CA GLU A 353 4.45 -0.88 18.03
C GLU A 353 4.42 -0.59 19.53
N VAL A 354 4.23 0.67 19.88
CA VAL A 354 4.01 1.07 21.27
C VAL A 354 2.62 0.59 21.66
N ILE A 355 2.51 -0.18 22.74
CA ILE A 355 1.23 -0.67 23.25
C ILE A 355 0.37 0.53 23.65
N ASN A 356 -0.53 0.91 22.75
CA ASN A 356 -1.55 1.91 22.99
C ASN A 356 -2.88 1.17 23.18
N LYS A 357 -3.58 1.45 24.28
CA LYS A 357 -4.93 0.92 24.52
C LYS A 357 -5.95 1.70 23.67
N GLU A 358 -5.79 1.68 22.34
CA GLU A 358 -6.89 2.09 21.47
C GLU A 358 -7.96 1.01 21.55
N ASN A 359 -9.13 1.38 22.06
CA ASN A 359 -10.28 0.49 22.01
C ASN A 359 -10.76 0.42 20.56
N ILE A 360 -10.72 -0.78 19.98
CA ILE A 360 -11.32 -1.06 18.68
C ILE A 360 -12.83 -0.81 18.80
N SER A 361 -13.31 0.27 18.18
CA SER A 361 -14.70 0.75 18.29
C SER A 361 -15.64 0.19 17.23
N VAL A 362 -15.10 -0.54 16.25
CA VAL A 362 -15.87 -1.18 15.17
C VAL A 362 -16.34 -2.57 15.60
N PRO A 363 -17.43 -3.11 15.01
CA PRO A 363 -17.82 -4.49 15.20
C PRO A 363 -16.69 -5.48 14.90
N GLN A 364 -16.51 -6.48 15.77
CA GLN A 364 -15.41 -7.45 15.71
C GLN A 364 -15.95 -8.86 15.52
N VAL A 365 -15.61 -9.48 14.40
CA VAL A 365 -16.00 -10.85 14.03
C VAL A 365 -14.77 -11.74 14.03
N LEU A 366 -14.75 -12.75 14.91
CA LEU A 366 -13.72 -13.78 14.90
C LEU A 366 -14.26 -15.06 14.26
N ILE A 367 -13.52 -15.61 13.30
CA ILE A 367 -13.91 -16.82 12.57
C ILE A 367 -12.84 -17.91 12.76
N SER A 368 -13.27 -19.07 13.22
CA SER A 368 -12.44 -20.28 13.33
C SER A 368 -12.76 -21.22 12.19
N PHE A 369 -11.74 -21.72 11.50
CA PHE A 369 -11.86 -22.57 10.31
C PHE A 369 -11.23 -23.94 10.49
N SER A 370 -11.81 -24.96 9.88
CA SER A 370 -11.25 -26.31 9.91
C SER A 370 -10.03 -26.50 9.00
N ASN A 371 -9.93 -25.72 7.92
CA ASN A 371 -8.82 -25.75 6.99
C ASN A 371 -8.59 -24.40 6.28
N ASN A 372 -7.43 -24.26 5.64
CA ASN A 372 -7.00 -23.02 5.00
C ASN A 372 -7.82 -22.64 3.76
N TYR A 373 -8.29 -23.62 2.98
CA TYR A 373 -9.06 -23.36 1.77
C TYR A 373 -10.37 -22.64 2.10
N GLU A 374 -11.14 -23.19 3.05
CA GLU A 374 -12.39 -22.58 3.51
C GLU A 374 -12.17 -21.18 4.07
N MET A 375 -11.05 -20.97 4.77
CA MET A 375 -10.68 -19.67 5.32
C MET A 375 -10.50 -18.62 4.23
N TYR A 376 -9.66 -18.88 3.21
CA TYR A 376 -9.42 -17.88 2.18
C TYR A 376 -10.67 -17.57 1.36
N GLU A 377 -11.41 -18.59 0.94
CA GLU A 377 -12.64 -18.44 0.16
C GLU A 377 -13.68 -17.60 0.91
N ILE A 378 -13.99 -17.96 2.16
CA ILE A 378 -15.00 -17.24 2.96
C ILE A 378 -14.55 -15.82 3.29
N LEU A 379 -13.28 -15.61 3.65
CA LEU A 379 -12.78 -14.27 3.96
C LEU A 379 -12.79 -13.35 2.73
N CYS A 380 -12.43 -13.85 1.54
CA CYS A 380 -12.52 -13.09 0.29
C CYS A 380 -13.96 -12.74 -0.06
N LEU A 381 -14.89 -13.71 0.04
CA LEU A 381 -16.32 -13.47 -0.18
C LEU A 381 -16.89 -12.45 0.80
N MET A 382 -16.54 -12.54 2.09
CA MET A 382 -16.96 -11.56 3.10
C MET A 382 -16.44 -10.16 2.74
N LYS A 383 -15.15 -10.01 2.42
CA LYS A 383 -14.58 -8.72 2.00
C LYS A 383 -15.36 -8.13 0.82
N ASN A 384 -15.66 -8.95 -0.19
CA ASN A 384 -16.42 -8.54 -1.37
C ASN A 384 -17.85 -8.11 -1.04
N PHE A 385 -18.59 -8.86 -0.22
CA PHE A 385 -19.96 -8.51 0.15
C PHE A 385 -20.06 -7.22 0.97
N PHE A 386 -19.15 -7.02 1.93
CA PHE A 386 -19.09 -5.77 2.69
C PHE A 386 -18.74 -4.59 1.77
N SER A 387 -17.75 -4.74 0.89
CA SER A 387 -17.36 -3.72 -0.09
C SER A 387 -18.52 -3.33 -1.02
N GLN A 388 -19.24 -4.31 -1.57
CA GLN A 388 -20.44 -4.09 -2.41
C GLN A 388 -21.58 -3.37 -1.68
N SER A 389 -21.61 -3.50 -0.35
CA SER A 389 -22.56 -2.83 0.53
C SER A 389 -22.03 -1.52 1.11
N MET A 390 -20.93 -0.99 0.56
CA MET A 390 -20.27 0.26 0.95
C MET A 390 -19.67 0.26 2.37
N TYR A 391 -19.37 -0.91 2.92
CA TYR A 391 -18.65 -1.05 4.19
C TYR A 391 -17.18 -1.39 3.96
N ASN A 392 -16.28 -0.63 4.57
CA ASN A 392 -14.85 -0.84 4.57
C ASN A 392 -14.45 -1.93 5.58
N ALA A 393 -14.40 -3.19 5.14
CA ALA A 393 -14.04 -4.30 6.00
C ALA A 393 -12.51 -4.48 6.11
N PHE A 394 -11.97 -4.42 7.33
CA PHE A 394 -10.63 -4.92 7.62
C PHE A 394 -10.70 -6.44 7.81
N VAL A 395 -10.31 -7.18 6.77
CA VAL A 395 -10.33 -8.64 6.78
C VAL A 395 -8.91 -9.18 6.85
N ALA A 396 -8.61 -9.95 7.90
CA ALA A 396 -7.26 -10.45 8.17
C ALA A 396 -7.21 -11.92 8.58
N CYS A 397 -6.06 -12.56 8.41
CA CYS A 397 -5.75 -13.86 8.99
C CYS A 397 -4.26 -13.99 9.35
N ASP A 398 -3.88 -15.11 9.95
CA ASP A 398 -2.50 -15.34 10.40
C ASP A 398 -1.62 -16.11 9.40
N GLN A 399 -2.01 -16.14 8.13
CA GLN A 399 -1.27 -16.78 7.04
C GLN A 399 -0.75 -15.75 6.05
N ALA A 400 0.57 -15.71 5.80
CA ALA A 400 1.20 -14.68 4.97
C ALA A 400 0.68 -14.63 3.51
N VAL A 401 0.20 -15.76 3.00
CA VAL A 401 -0.43 -15.87 1.67
C VAL A 401 -1.67 -14.97 1.52
N ALA A 402 -2.30 -14.54 2.63
CA ALA A 402 -3.44 -13.62 2.62
C ALA A 402 -3.20 -12.37 1.78
N PHE A 403 -1.99 -11.82 1.80
CA PHE A 403 -1.69 -10.64 0.99
C PHE A 403 -1.90 -10.87 -0.50
N LEU A 404 -1.67 -12.08 -1.01
CA LEU A 404 -1.89 -12.40 -2.42
C LEU A 404 -3.38 -12.38 -2.81
N TYR A 405 -4.28 -12.58 -1.84
CA TYR A 405 -5.74 -12.51 -2.02
C TYR A 405 -6.33 -11.15 -1.63
N ASP A 406 -5.48 -10.13 -1.50
CA ASP A 406 -5.87 -8.80 -1.04
C ASP A 406 -6.52 -8.83 0.38
N LEU A 407 -6.11 -9.81 1.20
CA LEU A 407 -6.43 -9.87 2.63
C LEU A 407 -5.22 -9.42 3.45
N GLU A 408 -5.45 -9.00 4.69
CA GLU A 408 -4.36 -8.58 5.58
C GLU A 408 -3.74 -9.80 6.30
N TYR A 409 -2.42 -9.88 6.35
CA TYR A 409 -1.73 -10.86 7.19
C TYR A 409 -1.30 -10.22 8.50
N VAL A 410 -1.72 -10.85 9.60
CA VAL A 410 -1.37 -10.43 10.96
C VAL A 410 -0.88 -11.65 11.73
N PRO A 411 0.43 -11.78 11.98
CA PRO A 411 0.94 -12.92 12.73
C PRO A 411 0.47 -12.86 14.18
N VAL A 412 -0.07 -13.98 14.66
CA VAL A 412 -0.48 -14.09 16.05
C VAL A 412 0.57 -14.88 16.82
N ASN A 413 1.16 -14.25 17.84
CA ASN A 413 2.11 -14.90 18.75
C ASN A 413 1.65 -14.73 20.20
N MET A 414 1.58 -15.83 20.94
CA MET A 414 1.18 -15.85 22.35
C MET A 414 1.96 -14.87 23.24
N LYS A 415 3.25 -14.69 22.98
CA LYS A 415 4.11 -13.78 23.76
C LYS A 415 3.89 -12.31 23.43
N LYS A 416 3.33 -12.00 22.25
CA LYS A 416 3.16 -10.65 21.70
C LYS A 416 1.72 -10.30 21.35
N ILE A 417 0.76 -10.92 22.04
CA ILE A 417 -0.66 -10.78 21.69
C ILE A 417 -1.17 -9.35 21.93
N LYS A 418 -0.61 -8.63 22.91
CA LYS A 418 -1.02 -7.25 23.22
C LYS A 418 -0.54 -6.28 22.14
N GLU A 419 0.68 -6.46 21.69
CA GLU A 419 1.31 -5.74 20.58
C GLU A 419 0.55 -6.02 19.28
N THR A 420 0.16 -7.28 19.06
CA THR A 420 -0.68 -7.66 17.91
C THR A 420 -2.04 -6.95 17.94
N VAL A 421 -2.70 -6.89 19.10
CA VAL A 421 -3.99 -6.18 19.27
C VAL A 421 -3.82 -4.66 19.12
N SER A 422 -2.72 -4.10 19.62
CA SER A 422 -2.38 -2.67 19.44
C SER A 422 -2.20 -2.33 17.96
N TYR A 423 -1.45 -3.18 17.23
CA TYR A 423 -1.27 -3.05 15.79
C TYR A 423 -2.60 -3.14 15.03
N LEU A 424 -3.46 -4.10 15.36
CA LEU A 424 -4.80 -4.22 14.79
C LEU A 424 -5.63 -2.95 15.02
N GLY A 425 -5.63 -2.43 16.25
CA GLY A 425 -6.33 -1.18 16.59
C GLY A 425 -5.88 -0.01 15.75
N LYS A 426 -4.57 0.22 15.68
CA LYS A 426 -3.97 1.26 14.83
C LYS A 426 -4.38 1.09 13.37
N MET A 427 -4.26 -0.11 12.81
CA MET A 427 -4.60 -0.36 11.41
C MET A 427 -6.10 -0.13 11.10
N ILE A 428 -6.99 -0.51 12.00
CA ILE A 428 -8.44 -0.27 11.87
C ILE A 428 -8.74 1.22 11.82
N VAL A 429 -8.10 2.01 12.70
CA VAL A 429 -8.24 3.47 12.75
C VAL A 429 -7.64 4.12 11.51
N GLU A 430 -6.40 3.78 11.14
CA GLU A 430 -5.72 4.38 9.98
C GLU A 430 -6.45 4.07 8.67
N LYS A 431 -6.98 2.86 8.50
CA LYS A 431 -7.78 2.50 7.33
C LYS A 431 -9.21 3.04 7.38
N ASN A 432 -9.63 3.63 8.50
CA ASN A 432 -11.01 4.07 8.72
C ASN A 432 -12.01 2.95 8.40
N SER A 433 -11.82 1.79 9.02
CA SER A 433 -12.61 0.58 8.75
C SER A 433 -13.96 0.64 9.47
N ASP A 434 -14.99 0.01 8.90
CA ASP A 434 -16.33 -0.07 9.49
C ASP A 434 -16.54 -1.37 10.28
N ILE A 435 -15.78 -2.42 9.96
CA ILE A 435 -15.87 -3.73 10.58
C ILE A 435 -14.51 -4.42 10.57
N PHE A 436 -14.23 -5.19 11.61
CA PHE A 436 -13.05 -6.04 11.71
C PHE A 436 -13.44 -7.52 11.64
N ILE A 437 -12.84 -8.26 10.71
CA ILE A 437 -13.03 -9.71 10.56
C ILE A 437 -11.67 -10.40 10.63
N PHE A 438 -11.52 -11.37 11.53
CA PHE A 438 -10.28 -12.11 11.72
C PHE A 438 -10.49 -13.62 11.60
N GLY A 439 -9.81 -14.25 10.65
CA GLY A 439 -9.83 -15.70 10.45
C GLY A 439 -8.62 -16.43 11.03
N LEU A 440 -8.86 -17.58 11.66
CA LEU A 440 -7.82 -18.47 12.21
C LEU A 440 -8.19 -19.94 12.00
N ILE A 441 -7.17 -20.80 11.88
CA ILE A 441 -7.37 -22.26 11.86
C ILE A 441 -7.64 -22.79 13.26
N ALA A 442 -8.60 -23.71 13.38
CA ALA A 442 -9.12 -24.25 14.64
C ALA A 442 -8.07 -24.95 15.50
N GLU A 443 -6.99 -25.49 14.91
CA GLU A 443 -5.84 -26.05 15.63
C GLU A 443 -5.20 -25.04 16.61
N LYS A 444 -5.47 -23.75 16.43
CA LYS A 444 -5.01 -22.64 17.27
C LYS A 444 -6.06 -22.21 18.30
N GLU A 445 -6.90 -23.12 18.79
CA GLU A 445 -8.02 -22.79 19.71
C GLU A 445 -7.59 -22.03 20.96
N PHE A 446 -6.44 -22.36 21.54
CA PHE A 446 -5.91 -21.62 22.70
C PHE A 446 -5.54 -20.17 22.36
N ILE A 447 -4.93 -19.94 21.20
CA ILE A 447 -4.59 -18.60 20.69
C ILE A 447 -5.87 -17.82 20.41
N LEU A 448 -6.82 -18.45 19.75
CA LEU A 448 -8.13 -17.89 19.44
C LEU A 448 -8.88 -17.44 20.70
N ASN A 449 -8.92 -18.28 21.73
CA ASN A 449 -9.52 -17.94 23.02
C ASN A 449 -8.78 -16.77 23.68
N LYS A 450 -7.44 -16.76 23.65
CA LYS A 450 -6.65 -15.65 24.18
C LYS A 450 -6.95 -14.35 23.43
N LEU A 451 -6.97 -14.37 22.10
CA LEU A 451 -7.34 -13.21 21.27
C LEU A 451 -8.74 -12.72 21.61
N ARG A 452 -9.71 -13.63 21.71
CA ARG A 452 -11.09 -13.32 22.11
C ARG A 452 -11.20 -12.68 23.51
N THR A 453 -10.25 -12.93 24.42
CA THR A 453 -10.23 -12.22 25.72
C THR A 453 -9.58 -10.84 25.67
N GLN A 454 -8.74 -10.57 24.67
CA GLN A 454 -8.12 -9.26 24.48
C GLN A 454 -8.95 -8.35 23.57
N LEU A 455 -9.66 -8.96 22.61
CA LEU A 455 -10.60 -8.32 21.70
C LEU A 455 -12.01 -8.35 22.30
N ASN A 456 -12.79 -7.30 22.09
CA ASN A 456 -14.21 -7.30 22.46
C ASN A 456 -15.01 -7.94 21.34
N THR A 457 -14.87 -9.26 21.16
CA THR A 457 -15.51 -9.98 20.06
C THR A 457 -17.04 -9.95 20.17
N ASP A 458 -17.70 -9.32 19.19
CA ASP A 458 -19.16 -9.22 19.11
C ASP A 458 -19.78 -10.52 18.60
N VAL A 459 -19.16 -11.10 17.56
CA VAL A 459 -19.62 -12.32 16.90
C VAL A 459 -18.47 -13.31 16.74
N PHE A 460 -18.71 -14.56 17.14
CA PHE A 460 -17.82 -15.67 16.92
C PHE A 460 -18.43 -16.66 15.94
N ILE A 461 -17.72 -16.99 14.87
CA ILE A 461 -18.15 -17.97 13.86
C ILE A 461 -17.22 -19.18 13.91
N LYS A 462 -17.80 -20.38 13.88
CA LYS A 462 -17.07 -21.64 13.71
C LYS A 462 -17.47 -22.29 12.40
N VAL A 463 -16.51 -22.50 11.50
CA VAL A 463 -16.65 -23.14 10.20
C VAL A 463 -16.03 -24.53 10.28
N GLU A 464 -16.85 -25.56 10.13
CA GLU A 464 -16.45 -26.96 10.32
C GLU A 464 -16.89 -27.79 9.11
N LYS A 465 -16.02 -28.69 8.67
CA LYS A 465 -16.41 -29.73 7.71
C LYS A 465 -17.53 -30.59 8.30
N TYR A 466 -18.55 -30.82 7.49
CA TYR A 466 -19.73 -31.64 7.80
C TYR A 466 -19.86 -32.76 6.76
N TYR A 467 -20.49 -33.87 7.11
CA TYR A 467 -20.62 -35.09 6.28
C TYR A 467 -20.79 -34.82 4.77
N ASP A 468 -20.05 -35.55 3.93
CA ASP A 468 -20.04 -35.45 2.46
C ASP A 468 -19.87 -34.02 1.93
N SER A 469 -18.64 -33.48 1.95
CA SER A 469 -18.24 -32.14 1.42
C SER A 469 -18.98 -30.90 1.97
N ARG A 470 -20.06 -31.06 2.73
CA ARG A 470 -20.84 -29.98 3.32
C ARG A 470 -20.04 -29.22 4.37
N VAL A 471 -20.43 -27.98 4.62
CA VAL A 471 -19.83 -27.12 5.64
C VAL A 471 -20.90 -26.68 6.63
N LYS A 472 -20.61 -26.85 7.91
CA LYS A 472 -21.44 -26.35 9.02
C LYS A 472 -20.83 -25.07 9.54
N ILE A 473 -21.63 -24.01 9.56
CA ILE A 473 -21.23 -22.69 10.04
C ILE A 473 -22.10 -22.32 11.24
N SER A 474 -21.48 -22.23 12.40
CA SER A 474 -22.15 -21.90 13.67
C SER A 474 -21.78 -20.48 14.06
N VAL A 475 -22.77 -19.61 14.19
CA VAL A 475 -22.59 -18.20 14.56
C VAL A 475 -23.10 -17.96 15.97
N ASN A 476 -22.22 -17.51 16.87
CA ASN A 476 -22.50 -17.22 18.27
C ASN A 476 -22.34 -15.71 18.55
N LYS A 477 -23.45 -15.05 18.92
CA LYS A 477 -23.42 -13.67 19.45
C LYS A 477 -23.40 -13.74 20.97
N ASN A 478 -22.33 -13.26 21.60
CA ASN A 478 -22.17 -13.11 23.06
C ASN A 478 -23.10 -13.99 23.92
N LYS A 479 -22.94 -15.32 23.81
CA LYS A 479 -23.59 -16.37 24.62
C LYS A 479 -25.14 -16.43 24.59
N THR A 480 -25.83 -15.74 23.69
CA THR A 480 -27.31 -15.61 23.76
C THR A 480 -28.07 -16.01 22.50
N LYS A 481 -27.44 -16.04 21.31
CA LYS A 481 -28.09 -16.46 20.07
C LYS A 481 -27.13 -17.26 19.20
N ASP A 482 -27.47 -18.52 18.98
CA ASP A 482 -26.77 -19.42 18.06
C ASP A 482 -27.60 -19.56 16.78
N ARG A 483 -27.00 -19.32 15.61
CA ARG A 483 -27.57 -19.66 14.31
C ARG A 483 -26.64 -20.64 13.61
N ILE A 484 -27.21 -21.68 13.02
CA ILE A 484 -26.46 -22.69 12.27
C ILE A 484 -26.86 -22.60 10.80
N PHE A 485 -25.87 -22.53 9.93
CA PHE A 485 -26.00 -22.69 8.49
C PHE A 485 -25.37 -24.02 8.09
N LEU A 486 -26.08 -24.78 7.26
CA LEU A 486 -25.57 -25.97 6.60
C LEU A 486 -25.54 -25.65 5.11
N ILE A 487 -24.35 -25.60 4.53
CA ILE A 487 -24.16 -25.28 3.12
C ILE A 487 -23.51 -26.45 2.40
N ASP A 488 -23.93 -26.67 1.15
CA ASP A 488 -23.46 -27.81 0.36
C ASP A 488 -22.05 -27.61 -0.19
N SER A 489 -21.70 -26.36 -0.48
CA SER A 489 -20.38 -25.94 -0.95
C SER A 489 -20.13 -24.47 -0.62
N ILE A 490 -18.87 -24.05 -0.57
CA ILE A 490 -18.50 -22.63 -0.41
C ILE A 490 -18.65 -21.94 -1.76
N THR A 491 -19.77 -21.25 -1.93
CA THR A 491 -20.07 -20.40 -3.09
C THR A 491 -20.56 -19.04 -2.59
N ALA A 492 -20.50 -18.03 -3.44
CA ALA A 492 -21.01 -16.71 -3.11
C ALA A 492 -22.47 -16.76 -2.62
N GLU A 493 -23.34 -17.47 -3.33
CA GLU A 493 -24.76 -17.65 -2.97
C GLU A 493 -24.93 -18.28 -1.59
N ASN A 494 -24.25 -19.39 -1.32
CA ASN A 494 -24.36 -20.11 -0.06
C ASN A 494 -23.81 -19.32 1.13
N VAL A 495 -22.79 -18.49 0.91
CA VAL A 495 -22.15 -17.68 1.95
C VAL A 495 -22.89 -16.35 2.18
N TYR A 496 -23.65 -15.86 1.20
CA TYR A 496 -24.35 -14.58 1.28
C TYR A 496 -25.31 -14.47 2.47
N GLY A 497 -26.05 -15.54 2.79
CA GLY A 497 -26.95 -15.56 3.94
C GLY A 497 -26.26 -15.36 5.31
N ILE A 498 -24.95 -15.66 5.39
CA ILE A 498 -24.14 -15.38 6.59
C ILE A 498 -23.82 -13.89 6.66
N PHE A 499 -23.46 -13.28 5.53
CA PHE A 499 -23.23 -11.84 5.44
C PHE A 499 -24.49 -11.07 5.84
N GLU A 500 -25.66 -11.41 5.28
CA GLU A 500 -26.93 -10.74 5.64
C GLU A 500 -27.20 -10.85 7.14
N PHE A 501 -26.98 -12.04 7.71
CA PHE A 501 -27.14 -12.24 9.15
C PHE A 501 -26.17 -11.41 9.97
N LEU A 502 -24.91 -11.26 9.56
CA LEU A 502 -23.93 -10.41 10.22
C LEU A 502 -24.37 -8.94 10.17
N VAL A 503 -24.82 -8.44 9.01
CA VAL A 503 -25.31 -7.07 8.86
C VAL A 503 -26.54 -6.81 9.75
N GLU A 504 -27.50 -7.74 9.80
CA GLU A 504 -28.66 -7.62 10.69
C GLU A 504 -28.23 -7.63 12.16
N THR A 505 -27.21 -8.43 12.50
CA THR A 505 -26.81 -8.67 13.89
C THR A 505 -25.92 -7.58 14.46
N LEU A 506 -25.17 -6.87 13.61
CA LEU A 506 -24.17 -5.86 13.98
C LEU A 506 -24.66 -4.42 13.81
N LYS A 507 -25.83 -4.21 13.21
CA LYS A 507 -26.61 -2.97 13.36
C LYS A 507 -27.10 -2.81 14.79
#